data_AF-A0A1Y1Q187-F1
#
_entry.id   AF-A0A1Y1Q187-F1
#
_cell.length_a   1.000
_cell.length_b   1.000
_cell.length_c   1.000
_cell.angle_alpha   90.00
_cell.angle_beta   90.00
_cell.angle_gamma   90.00
#
_symmetry.space_group_name_H-M   'P 1'
#
loop_
_entity.id
_entity.type
_entity.pdbx_description
1 polymer ?
#
loop_
_entity_poly.entity_id
_entity_poly.type
_entity_poly.pdbx_seq_one_letter_code
_entity_poly.pdbx_strand_id
1 'polypeptide(L)'
;MSAIDNIHIRLSGGSGNTDPNTALGGIKSSHRVLSQAVTGLSNITGVTIDYAHSNPLGTATLAYTHSGVTLTWGGGTAVAVATNGTYFLKNSAGDGTLEITVVSASLPVADASDVLTVSVFPNEVFDNISGVEGYNGDTEYRCLYLHNSHVTATYQLNVWIASQPMGDDTGSIRPALATGVRPEWRLLL
;
A
#
# COMPACT_ATOMS: atom_id res chain seq x y z
N MET A 1 -12.52 -10.98 11.46
CA MET A 1 -11.69 -9.76 11.38
C MET A 1 -11.16 -9.71 9.95
N SER A 2 -11.70 -8.84 9.09
CA SER A 2 -11.17 -8.67 7.73
C SER A 2 -9.76 -8.11 7.85
N ALA A 3 -8.81 -8.71 7.14
CA ALA A 3 -7.40 -8.42 7.27
C ALA A 3 -7.11 -6.93 7.03
N ILE A 4 -6.07 -6.44 7.72
CA ILE A 4 -5.43 -5.12 7.57
C ILE A 4 -4.99 -4.76 6.13
N ASP A 5 -5.20 -5.67 5.17
CA ASP A 5 -4.76 -5.61 3.78
C ASP A 5 -5.44 -4.51 2.94
N ASN A 6 -6.49 -3.85 3.47
CA ASN A 6 -7.27 -2.83 2.74
C ASN A 6 -6.88 -1.37 3.04
N ILE A 7 -5.78 -1.13 3.76
CA ILE A 7 -5.29 0.25 4.01
C ILE A 7 -4.15 0.56 3.03
N HIS A 8 -4.37 1.59 2.20
CA HIS A 8 -3.38 2.08 1.24
C HIS A 8 -2.85 3.44 1.69
N ILE A 9 -1.53 3.54 1.85
CA ILE A 9 -0.86 4.80 2.15
C ILE A 9 -0.50 5.48 0.83
N ARG A 10 -0.83 6.76 0.71
CA ARG A 10 -0.60 7.59 -0.49
C ARG A 10 -0.22 9.00 -0.05
N LEU A 11 0.68 9.63 -0.79
CA LEU A 11 1.07 11.03 -0.57
C LEU A 11 -0.05 11.99 -1.04
N SER A 12 -0.03 13.22 -0.53
CA SER A 12 -0.86 14.34 -0.99
C SER A 12 -0.05 15.28 -1.91
N GLY A 13 -0.54 16.44 -2.34
CA GLY A 13 0.25 17.39 -3.16
C GLY A 13 0.15 17.19 -4.68
N GLY A 14 -0.72 16.31 -5.17
CA GLY A 14 -0.97 16.10 -6.59
C GLY A 14 -1.02 14.61 -6.99
N SER A 15 -1.71 14.30 -8.09
CA SER A 15 -1.90 12.91 -8.53
C SER A 15 -0.59 12.19 -8.87
N GLY A 16 0.41 12.90 -9.39
CA GLY A 16 1.72 12.33 -9.72
C GLY A 16 2.73 12.30 -8.57
N ASN A 17 2.35 12.66 -7.34
CA ASN A 17 3.34 12.81 -6.28
C ASN A 17 3.96 11.47 -5.85
N THR A 18 5.29 11.37 -5.93
CA THR A 18 6.12 10.29 -5.38
C THR A 18 7.13 10.77 -4.34
N ASP A 19 7.22 12.07 -4.08
CA ASP A 19 8.17 12.73 -3.18
C ASP A 19 7.44 13.28 -1.92
N PRO A 20 7.78 12.77 -0.72
CA PRO A 20 7.15 13.20 0.53
C PRO A 20 7.35 14.68 0.83
N ASN A 21 8.46 15.29 0.38
CA ASN A 21 8.73 16.72 0.58
C ASN A 21 7.69 17.60 -0.12
N THR A 22 6.99 17.06 -1.12
CA THR A 22 5.94 17.77 -1.86
C THR A 22 4.53 17.43 -1.36
N ALA A 23 4.41 16.61 -0.31
CA ALA A 23 3.12 16.17 0.27
C ALA A 23 2.45 17.24 1.14
N LEU A 24 2.32 18.46 0.63
CA LEU A 24 1.83 19.65 1.34
C LEU A 24 0.29 19.77 1.42
N GLY A 25 -0.44 18.66 1.20
CA GLY A 25 -1.90 18.61 1.19
C GLY A 25 -2.55 18.68 -0.20
N GLY A 26 -3.88 18.62 -0.24
CA GLY A 26 -4.64 18.67 -1.50
C GLY A 26 -4.88 17.30 -2.15
N ILE A 27 -4.74 17.21 -3.47
CA ILE A 27 -5.12 16.01 -4.24
C ILE A 27 -4.23 14.81 -3.86
N LYS A 28 -4.87 13.68 -3.55
CA LYS A 28 -4.23 12.39 -3.30
C LYS A 28 -3.47 11.86 -4.52
N SER A 29 -2.26 11.36 -4.31
CA SER A 29 -1.44 10.70 -5.33
C SER A 29 -2.05 9.40 -5.86
N SER A 30 -1.82 9.10 -7.15
CA SER A 30 -2.05 7.81 -7.78
C SER A 30 -0.93 6.80 -7.51
N HIS A 31 0.16 7.19 -6.85
CA HIS A 31 1.20 6.29 -6.36
C HIS A 31 0.91 5.82 -4.93
N ARG A 32 1.00 4.51 -4.70
CA ARG A 32 0.93 3.91 -3.36
C ARG A 32 2.33 3.89 -2.76
N VAL A 33 2.45 4.24 -1.48
CA VAL A 33 3.70 4.04 -0.74
C VAL A 33 3.86 2.55 -0.47
N LEU A 34 4.96 1.97 -0.95
CA LEU A 34 5.25 0.54 -0.84
C LEU A 34 5.93 0.23 0.49
N SER A 35 5.72 -0.98 1.00
CA SER A 35 6.43 -1.49 2.19
C SER A 35 7.55 -2.47 1.84
N GLN A 36 7.43 -3.15 0.70
CA GLN A 36 8.43 -4.07 0.17
C GLN A 36 8.50 -3.89 -1.34
N ALA A 37 9.68 -4.13 -1.90
CA ALA A 37 9.87 -4.26 -3.34
C ALA A 37 9.90 -5.74 -3.71
N VAL A 38 9.24 -6.08 -4.81
CA VAL A 38 9.29 -7.44 -5.37
C VAL A 38 9.70 -7.33 -6.83
N THR A 39 10.79 -8.00 -7.19
CA THR A 39 11.37 -7.94 -8.54
C THR A 39 11.67 -9.34 -9.08
N GLY A 40 11.85 -9.45 -10.40
CA GLY A 40 12.20 -10.72 -11.06
C GLY A 40 11.04 -11.43 -11.77
N LEU A 41 9.90 -10.77 -11.97
CA LEU A 41 8.80 -11.32 -12.77
C LEU A 41 9.21 -11.34 -14.24
N SER A 42 9.16 -12.51 -14.89
CA SER A 42 9.66 -12.65 -16.26
C SER A 42 8.90 -13.68 -17.09
N ASN A 43 8.53 -14.81 -16.50
CA ASN A 43 7.89 -15.93 -17.20
C ASN A 43 6.36 -15.91 -17.06
N ILE A 44 5.84 -15.44 -15.93
CA ILE A 44 4.39 -15.33 -15.72
C ILE A 44 3.88 -14.03 -16.34
N THR A 45 3.41 -14.13 -17.59
CA THR A 45 2.80 -13.01 -18.31
C THR A 45 1.41 -12.65 -17.78
N GLY A 46 0.94 -11.44 -18.09
CA GLY A 46 -0.41 -10.99 -17.69
C GLY A 46 -0.57 -10.70 -16.20
N VAL A 47 0.52 -10.70 -15.44
CA VAL A 47 0.54 -10.34 -14.01
C VAL A 47 1.35 -9.06 -13.84
N THR A 48 0.82 -8.13 -13.04
CA THR A 48 1.56 -6.98 -12.52
C THR A 48 1.58 -7.08 -11.00
N ILE A 49 2.74 -6.84 -10.38
CA ILE A 49 2.86 -6.81 -8.92
C ILE A 49 2.61 -5.38 -8.45
N ASP A 50 1.56 -5.19 -7.68
CA ASP A 50 1.13 -3.85 -7.25
C ASP A 50 1.68 -3.52 -5.86
N TYR A 51 1.73 -4.51 -4.97
CA TYR A 51 2.16 -4.30 -3.60
C TYR A 51 2.58 -5.62 -2.92
N ALA A 52 3.48 -5.51 -1.95
CA ALA A 52 3.85 -6.60 -1.07
C ALA A 52 4.05 -6.07 0.35
N HIS A 53 3.63 -6.87 1.34
CA HIS A 53 3.90 -6.59 2.73
C HIS A 53 4.03 -7.88 3.54
N SER A 54 4.75 -7.77 4.66
CA SER A 54 4.94 -8.85 5.64
C SER A 54 5.55 -10.15 5.09
N ASN A 55 6.10 -10.13 3.86
CA ASN A 55 6.79 -11.29 3.32
C ASN A 55 8.20 -11.37 3.93
N PRO A 56 8.73 -12.57 4.19
CA PRO A 56 10.14 -12.74 4.51
C PRO A 56 11.03 -12.13 3.41
N LEU A 57 12.10 -11.44 3.82
CA LEU A 57 13.10 -10.93 2.88
C LEU A 57 13.87 -12.10 2.25
N GLY A 58 14.31 -11.93 1.01
CA GLY A 58 14.98 -12.99 0.25
C GLY A 58 14.16 -13.38 -0.97
N THR A 59 14.04 -14.67 -1.26
CA THR A 59 13.32 -15.14 -2.45
C THR A 59 12.04 -15.87 -2.10
N ALA A 60 11.03 -15.72 -2.96
CA ALA A 60 9.79 -16.47 -2.90
C ALA A 60 9.28 -16.75 -4.33
N THR A 61 8.61 -17.89 -4.50
CA THR A 61 8.12 -18.32 -5.82
C THR A 61 6.70 -17.82 -6.04
N LEU A 62 6.48 -17.14 -7.16
CA LEU A 62 5.16 -17.00 -7.77
C LEU A 62 5.00 -18.14 -8.78
N ALA A 63 3.94 -18.93 -8.66
CA ALA A 63 3.69 -20.04 -9.58
C ALA A 63 2.26 -20.01 -10.12
N TYR A 64 2.14 -20.17 -11.43
CA TYR A 64 0.92 -20.28 -12.19
C TYR A 64 0.67 -21.74 -12.61
N THR A 65 -0.55 -22.22 -12.41
CA THR A 65 -1.01 -23.52 -12.87
C THR A 65 -2.10 -23.34 -13.91
N HIS A 66 -1.86 -23.81 -15.13
CA HIS A 66 -2.73 -23.60 -16.30
C HIS A 66 -4.04 -24.36 -16.20
N SER A 67 -4.00 -25.64 -15.79
CA SER A 67 -5.19 -26.49 -15.69
C SER A 67 -6.27 -25.94 -14.74
N GLY A 68 -5.84 -25.25 -13.67
CA GLY A 68 -6.72 -24.61 -12.69
C GLY A 68 -6.91 -23.11 -12.87
N VAL A 69 -6.13 -22.47 -13.77
CA VAL A 69 -6.02 -21.01 -13.89
C VAL A 69 -5.82 -20.36 -12.51
N THR A 70 -4.82 -20.86 -11.77
CA THR A 70 -4.55 -20.44 -10.40
C THR A 70 -3.13 -19.88 -10.24
N LEU A 71 -2.97 -18.93 -9.33
CA LEU A 71 -1.67 -18.45 -8.85
C LEU A 71 -1.44 -18.84 -7.39
N THR A 72 -0.18 -19.10 -7.04
CA THR A 72 0.30 -19.33 -5.67
C THR A 72 1.51 -18.44 -5.40
N TRP A 73 1.68 -18.04 -4.14
CA TRP A 73 2.80 -17.21 -3.71
C TRP A 73 3.50 -17.85 -2.52
N GLY A 74 4.82 -18.03 -2.57
CA GLY A 74 5.62 -18.52 -1.45
C GLY A 74 5.14 -19.86 -0.86
N GLY A 75 4.57 -20.73 -1.70
CA GLY A 75 3.97 -22.00 -1.30
C GLY A 75 2.62 -21.90 -0.58
N GLY A 76 1.96 -20.74 -0.60
CA GLY A 76 0.64 -20.54 -0.02
C GLY A 76 -0.51 -21.12 -0.83
N THR A 77 -1.73 -20.85 -0.39
CA THR A 77 -2.96 -21.38 -1.01
C THR A 77 -3.14 -20.84 -2.43
N ALA A 78 -3.58 -21.72 -3.34
CA ALA A 78 -3.88 -21.36 -4.72
C ALA A 78 -5.11 -20.45 -4.79
N VAL A 79 -5.00 -19.37 -5.57
CA VAL A 79 -6.07 -18.40 -5.83
C VAL A 79 -6.44 -18.48 -7.31
N ALA A 80 -7.73 -18.67 -7.61
CA ALA A 80 -8.25 -18.68 -8.97
C ALA A 80 -8.25 -17.27 -9.57
N VAL A 81 -7.68 -17.14 -10.78
CA VAL A 81 -7.47 -15.85 -11.46
C VAL A 81 -8.06 -15.82 -12.88
N ALA A 82 -9.20 -16.49 -13.06
CA ALA A 82 -9.85 -16.67 -14.35
C ALA A 82 -10.37 -15.37 -14.99
N THR A 83 -10.55 -14.31 -14.19
CA THR A 83 -11.05 -13.00 -14.65
C THR A 83 -10.00 -11.91 -14.47
N ASN A 84 -10.09 -10.84 -15.27
CA ASN A 84 -9.29 -9.65 -15.02
C ASN A 84 -9.60 -9.07 -13.64
N GLY A 85 -8.59 -8.60 -12.92
CA GLY A 85 -8.81 -7.93 -11.63
C GLY A 85 -7.60 -7.98 -10.70
N THR A 86 -7.82 -7.45 -9.50
CA THR A 86 -6.82 -7.45 -8.42
C THR A 86 -7.04 -8.66 -7.51
N TYR A 87 -5.96 -9.33 -7.15
CA TYR A 87 -5.95 -10.54 -6.32
C TYR A 87 -4.92 -10.42 -5.21
N PHE A 88 -5.21 -11.08 -4.09
CA PHE A 88 -4.32 -11.16 -2.94
C PHE A 88 -3.87 -12.60 -2.76
N LEU A 89 -2.56 -12.83 -2.89
CA LEU A 89 -1.95 -14.12 -2.66
C LEU A 89 -1.26 -14.11 -1.30
N LYS A 90 -1.57 -15.08 -0.45
CA LYS A 90 -0.90 -15.26 0.84
C LYS A 90 0.27 -16.21 0.69
N ASN A 91 1.35 -15.97 1.42
CA ASN A 91 2.43 -16.93 1.57
C ASN A 91 1.97 -18.16 2.37
N SER A 92 2.82 -19.19 2.46
CA SER A 92 2.53 -20.41 3.22
C SER A 92 2.27 -20.19 4.72
N ALA A 93 2.87 -19.16 5.32
CA ALA A 93 2.64 -18.80 6.72
C ALA A 93 1.32 -18.01 6.95
N GLY A 94 0.71 -17.48 5.88
CA GLY A 94 -0.53 -16.72 5.93
C GLY A 94 -0.40 -15.25 6.36
N ASP A 95 0.81 -14.81 6.69
CA ASP A 95 1.12 -13.46 7.19
C ASP A 95 1.57 -12.50 6.07
N GLY A 96 2.34 -13.00 5.11
CA GLY A 96 2.83 -12.26 3.95
C GLY A 96 1.80 -12.24 2.83
N THR A 97 1.64 -11.07 2.20
CA THR A 97 0.72 -10.88 1.07
C THR A 97 1.43 -10.33 -0.14
N LEU A 98 1.05 -10.82 -1.31
CA LEU A 98 1.31 -10.21 -2.60
C LEU A 98 -0.02 -9.75 -3.21
N GLU A 99 -0.14 -8.46 -3.50
CA GLU A 99 -1.24 -7.89 -4.27
C GLU A 99 -0.80 -7.80 -5.73
N ILE A 100 -1.62 -8.36 -6.62
CA ILE A 100 -1.33 -8.42 -8.04
C ILE A 100 -2.56 -8.01 -8.85
N THR A 101 -2.31 -7.45 -10.03
CA THR A 101 -3.32 -7.24 -11.06
C THR A 101 -3.11 -8.26 -12.17
N VAL A 102 -4.18 -8.96 -12.53
CA VAL A 102 -4.18 -10.00 -13.56
C VAL A 102 -4.98 -9.54 -14.77
N VAL A 103 -4.41 -9.75 -15.95
CA VAL A 103 -5.07 -9.74 -17.26
C VAL A 103 -5.17 -11.18 -17.71
N SER A 104 -6.32 -11.82 -17.51
CA SER A 104 -6.47 -13.27 -17.63
C SER A 104 -6.21 -13.79 -19.04
N ALA A 105 -6.53 -12.98 -20.07
CA ALA A 105 -6.23 -13.30 -21.46
C ALA A 105 -4.73 -13.31 -21.81
N SER A 106 -3.87 -12.78 -20.92
CA SER A 106 -2.42 -12.72 -21.10
C SER A 106 -1.67 -13.67 -20.18
N LEU A 107 -2.38 -14.52 -19.42
CA LEU A 107 -1.76 -15.54 -18.60
C LEU A 107 -1.08 -16.63 -19.46
N PRO A 108 -0.05 -17.31 -18.93
CA PRO A 108 0.63 -18.38 -19.66
C PRO A 108 -0.31 -19.51 -20.14
N VAL A 109 0.03 -20.11 -21.29
CA VAL A 109 -0.69 -21.25 -21.87
C VAL A 109 -0.22 -22.62 -21.33
N ALA A 110 0.73 -22.61 -20.40
CA ALA A 110 1.25 -23.77 -19.68
C ALA A 110 1.63 -23.35 -18.26
N ASP A 111 1.93 -24.31 -17.40
CA ASP A 111 2.43 -24.02 -16.06
C ASP A 111 3.72 -23.20 -16.14
N ALA A 112 3.82 -22.18 -15.28
CA ALA A 112 4.94 -21.25 -15.27
C ALA A 112 5.27 -20.82 -13.84
N SER A 113 6.53 -20.51 -13.58
CA SER A 113 6.97 -20.01 -12.27
C SER A 113 8.07 -18.98 -12.41
N ASP A 114 8.10 -18.04 -11.48
CA ASP A 114 9.17 -17.07 -11.31
C ASP A 114 9.65 -17.11 -9.86
N VAL A 115 10.98 -17.06 -9.67
CA VAL A 115 11.58 -16.85 -8.36
C VAL A 115 11.79 -15.35 -8.20
N LEU A 116 10.97 -14.73 -7.35
CA LEU A 116 10.98 -13.30 -7.13
C LEU A 116 11.84 -12.95 -5.92
N THR A 117 12.50 -11.79 -5.98
CA THR A 117 13.27 -11.25 -4.85
C THR A 117 12.43 -10.22 -4.10
N VAL A 118 12.22 -10.46 -2.81
CA VAL A 118 11.59 -9.55 -1.85
C VAL A 118 12.68 -8.79 -1.10
N SER A 119 12.67 -7.47 -1.24
CA SER A 119 13.56 -6.57 -0.50
C SER A 119 12.78 -5.55 0.30
N VAL A 120 13.47 -4.93 1.26
CA VAL A 120 12.95 -3.73 1.92
C VAL A 120 12.75 -2.65 0.86
N PHE A 121 11.64 -1.91 0.96
CA PHE A 121 11.46 -0.65 0.27
C PHE A 121 11.38 0.44 1.34
N PRO A 122 12.24 1.47 1.31
CA PRO A 122 12.17 2.55 2.27
C PRO A 122 10.79 3.20 2.15
N ASN A 123 9.97 3.11 3.20
CA ASN A 123 8.68 3.77 3.25
C ASN A 123 8.96 5.24 3.56
N GLU A 124 9.27 6.02 2.53
CA GLU A 124 9.40 7.47 2.59
C GLU A 124 8.01 8.08 2.86
N VAL A 125 7.39 7.76 3.99
CA VAL A 125 6.10 8.32 4.42
C VAL A 125 6.31 9.69 5.04
N PHE A 126 7.49 9.86 5.62
CA PHE A 126 7.96 11.08 6.25
C PHE A 126 9.20 11.53 5.51
N ASP A 127 9.26 12.83 5.30
CA ASP A 127 10.43 13.54 4.84
C ASP A 127 11.59 13.36 5.83
N ASN A 128 12.81 13.59 5.32
CA ASN A 128 14.00 13.54 6.13
C ASN A 128 14.31 14.93 6.69
N ILE A 129 14.41 15.05 8.01
CA ILE A 129 14.82 16.29 8.65
C ILE A 129 16.32 16.48 8.44
N SER A 130 16.72 17.54 7.75
CA SER A 130 18.13 17.90 7.61
C SER A 130 18.72 18.37 8.95
N GLY A 131 20.05 18.28 9.07
CA GLY A 131 20.73 18.77 10.28
C GLY A 131 20.56 20.27 10.51
N VAL A 132 20.33 21.05 9.44
CA VAL A 132 20.09 22.50 9.53
C VAL A 132 18.68 22.79 10.04
N GLU A 133 17.66 22.06 9.58
CA GLU A 133 16.28 22.17 10.08
C GLU A 133 16.20 21.77 11.56
N GLY A 134 16.85 20.66 11.93
CA GLY A 134 16.93 20.23 13.33
C GLY A 134 17.67 21.24 14.23
N TYR A 135 18.71 21.90 13.73
CA TYR A 135 19.47 22.90 14.50
C TYR A 135 18.69 24.20 14.69
N ASN A 136 18.00 24.67 13.65
CA ASN A 136 17.24 25.91 13.69
C ASN A 136 15.90 25.76 14.43
N GLY A 137 15.42 24.52 14.61
CA GLY A 137 14.13 24.24 15.20
C GLY A 137 13.01 24.72 14.28
N ASP A 138 12.60 23.86 13.35
CA ASP A 138 11.38 24.10 12.58
C ASP A 138 10.18 23.37 13.21
N THR A 139 9.03 24.02 13.20
CA THR A 139 7.76 23.40 13.61
C THR A 139 6.98 23.03 12.36
N GLU A 140 7.08 21.76 11.97
CA GLU A 140 6.23 21.20 10.92
C GLU A 140 5.03 20.46 11.51
N TYR A 141 3.90 20.59 10.82
CA TYR A 141 2.67 19.85 11.12
C TYR A 141 2.43 18.82 10.04
N ARG A 142 2.16 17.58 10.43
CA ARG A 142 1.83 16.52 9.48
C ARG A 142 0.33 16.33 9.40
N CYS A 143 -0.18 16.42 8.18
CA CYS A 143 -1.59 16.25 7.88
C CYS A 143 -1.85 14.85 7.33
N LEU A 144 -2.56 14.02 8.08
CA LEU A 144 -3.05 12.73 7.59
C LEU A 144 -4.51 12.85 7.14
N TYR A 145 -4.78 12.36 5.92
CA TYR A 145 -6.12 12.28 5.34
C TYR A 145 -6.61 10.83 5.40
N LEU A 146 -7.85 10.65 5.82
CA LEU A 146 -8.51 9.34 5.80
C LEU A 146 -9.64 9.38 4.77
N HIS A 147 -9.48 8.62 3.70
CA HIS A 147 -10.37 8.61 2.55
C HIS A 147 -10.96 7.22 2.32
N ASN A 148 -12.28 7.12 2.41
CA ASN A 148 -13.02 5.94 1.99
C ASN A 148 -13.22 5.96 0.47
N SER A 149 -12.53 5.09 -0.26
CA SER A 149 -12.66 4.98 -1.72
C SER A 149 -13.83 4.13 -2.20
N HIS A 150 -14.64 3.57 -1.29
CA HIS A 150 -15.79 2.79 -1.68
C HIS A 150 -16.92 3.68 -2.23
N VAL A 151 -17.59 3.21 -3.28
CA VAL A 151 -18.58 4.00 -4.02
C VAL A 151 -19.86 4.25 -3.19
N THR A 152 -20.34 3.22 -2.48
CA THR A 152 -21.64 3.26 -1.77
C THR A 152 -21.56 2.98 -0.26
N ALA A 153 -20.72 2.03 0.16
CA ALA A 153 -20.50 1.72 1.57
C ALA A 153 -19.87 2.89 2.31
N THR A 154 -20.46 3.21 3.46
CA THR A 154 -19.90 4.13 4.44
C THR A 154 -19.33 3.32 5.59
N TYR A 155 -18.08 3.58 5.95
CA TYR A 155 -17.42 2.92 7.08
C TYR A 155 -17.34 3.88 8.27
N GLN A 156 -17.46 3.33 9.46
CA GLN A 156 -17.10 4.04 10.69
C GLN A 156 -15.58 4.05 10.82
N LEU A 157 -15.03 5.22 11.11
CA LEU A 157 -13.61 5.40 11.34
C LEU A 157 -13.38 5.67 12.82
N ASN A 158 -12.58 4.83 13.45
CA ASN A 158 -12.07 5.04 14.80
C ASN A 158 -10.56 5.18 14.72
N VAL A 159 -10.04 6.34 15.12
CA VAL A 159 -8.59 6.60 15.22
C VAL A 159 -8.16 6.35 16.65
N TRP A 160 -7.24 5.41 16.84
CA TRP A 160 -6.67 5.09 18.15
C TRP A 160 -5.23 5.57 18.20
N ILE A 161 -4.90 6.33 19.24
CA ILE A 161 -3.53 6.66 19.62
C ILE A 161 -3.22 5.90 20.91
N ALA A 162 -2.10 5.18 20.95
CA ALA A 162 -1.78 4.28 22.06
C ALA A 162 -1.56 5.04 23.39
N SER A 163 -0.96 6.21 23.30
CA SER A 163 -0.81 7.17 24.39
C SER A 163 -0.64 8.56 23.80
N GLN A 164 -0.98 9.61 24.56
CA GLN A 164 -0.56 10.96 24.20
C GLN A 164 0.97 11.02 24.21
N PRO A 165 1.63 11.59 23.18
CA PRO A 165 3.06 11.83 23.22
C PRO A 165 3.40 12.75 24.42
N MET A 166 4.57 12.54 25.02
CA MET A 166 5.09 13.40 26.09
C MET A 166 5.86 14.55 25.44
N GLY A 167 5.32 15.77 25.47
CA GLY A 167 5.94 16.96 24.86
C GLY A 167 4.92 18.06 24.59
N ASP A 168 5.35 19.12 23.88
CA ASP A 168 4.50 20.23 23.41
C ASP A 168 3.67 19.87 22.15
N ASP A 169 3.62 18.58 21.79
CA ASP A 169 2.87 18.07 20.64
C ASP A 169 1.37 18.29 20.85
N THR A 170 0.75 19.11 19.98
CA THR A 170 -0.69 19.36 20.03
C THR A 170 -1.42 18.58 18.95
N GLY A 171 -2.06 17.47 19.32
CA GLY A 171 -2.93 16.71 18.42
C GLY A 171 -4.31 17.35 18.25
N SER A 172 -4.81 17.51 17.02
CA SER A 172 -6.17 17.99 16.76
C SER A 172 -6.86 17.17 15.66
N ILE A 173 -8.01 16.59 15.99
CA ILE A 173 -8.90 15.94 15.02
C ILE A 173 -9.93 16.97 14.57
N ARG A 174 -9.96 17.28 13.27
CA ARG A 174 -10.95 18.19 12.71
C ARG A 174 -11.58 17.59 11.45
N PRO A 175 -12.90 17.77 11.25
CA PRO A 175 -13.48 17.55 9.93
C PRO A 175 -12.85 18.55 8.95
N ALA A 176 -12.43 18.12 7.77
CA ALA A 176 -11.97 19.03 6.74
C ALA A 176 -13.17 19.88 6.28
N LEU A 177 -12.98 21.21 6.21
CA LEU A 177 -13.95 22.12 5.61
C LEU A 177 -13.94 21.87 4.09
N ALA A 178 -14.80 20.95 3.62
CA ALA A 178 -14.98 20.72 2.20
C ALA A 178 -15.78 21.90 1.61
N THR A 179 -15.14 22.74 0.81
CA THR A 179 -15.85 23.47 -0.25
C THR A 179 -16.31 22.47 -1.30
N GLY A 180 -17.37 21.72 -0.98
CA GLY A 180 -18.14 20.90 -1.90
C GLY A 180 -17.55 19.52 -2.21
N VAL A 181 -18.22 18.49 -1.65
CA VAL A 181 -18.18 17.05 -2.02
C VAL A 181 -17.14 16.18 -1.28
N ARG A 182 -17.65 15.56 -0.20
CA ARG A 182 -17.16 14.44 0.66
C ARG A 182 -16.36 14.84 1.93
N PRO A 183 -16.68 14.26 3.10
CA PRO A 183 -15.99 14.56 4.34
C PRO A 183 -14.64 13.82 4.39
N GLU A 184 -13.56 14.57 4.21
CA GLU A 184 -12.22 14.13 4.56
C GLU A 184 -11.95 14.54 6.02
N TRP A 185 -11.23 13.71 6.78
CA TRP A 185 -10.85 14.02 8.16
C TRP A 185 -9.36 14.30 8.20
N ARG A 186 -8.97 15.39 8.86
CA ARG A 186 -7.57 15.79 9.05
C ARG A 186 -7.15 15.51 10.48
N LEU A 187 -6.11 14.70 10.64
CA LEU A 187 -5.34 14.64 11.87
C LEU A 187 -4.14 15.58 11.73
N LEU A 188 -4.06 16.58 12.60
CA LEU A 188 -2.85 17.36 12.85
C LEU A 188 -2.15 16.68 14.02
N LEU A 189 -0.97 16.13 13.78
CA LEU A 189 -0.02 15.71 14.81
C LEU A 189 1.06 16.79 14.91
#